data_AF-A0A8X6LDP4-F1
#
_entry.id   AF-A0A8X6LDP4-F1
#
_cell.length_a   1.000
_cell.length_b   1.000
_cell.length_c   1.000
_cell.angle_alpha   90.00
_cell.angle_beta   90.00
_cell.angle_gamma   90.00
#
_symmetry.space_group_name_H-M   'P 1'
#
loop_
_entity.id
_entity.type
_entity.pdbx_description
1 polymer ?
#
loop_
_entity_poly.entity_id
_entity_poly.type
_entity_poly.pdbx_seq_one_letter_code
_entity_poly.pdbx_strand_id
1 'polypeptide(L)'
;MSYNEKLKVLKDKGYCFKYLKAGHRVRKCRCFVKCLICNKMYYAVMCTESNKNVNKPTSNNLEKEVKEQDKSLNLASISNTPHVLLQTLKVKIKGENCSLIVRAMYDSGSQKSYIRKEMVSALGLAPLRQQHLSHALF
;
A
#
# COMPACT_ATOMS: atom_id res chain seq x y z
N MET A 1 1.60 -26.38 8.70
CA MET A 1 2.18 -27.13 7.57
C MET A 1 3.66 -26.78 7.45
N SER A 2 4.53 -27.74 7.67
CA SER A 2 5.98 -27.58 7.56
C SER A 2 6.41 -27.29 6.11
N TYR A 3 7.60 -26.73 5.91
CA TYR A 3 8.13 -26.50 4.56
C TYR A 3 8.26 -27.81 3.76
N ASN A 4 8.66 -28.90 4.43
CA ASN A 4 8.78 -30.21 3.80
C ASN A 4 7.43 -30.80 3.38
N GLU A 5 6.37 -30.63 4.19
CA GLU A 5 5.01 -31.01 3.79
C GLU A 5 4.55 -30.23 2.56
N LYS A 6 4.80 -28.91 2.51
CA LYS A 6 4.46 -28.08 1.34
C LYS A 6 5.14 -28.59 0.08
N LEU A 7 6.43 -28.94 0.18
CA LEU A 7 7.17 -29.53 -0.92
C LEU A 7 6.62 -30.89 -1.35
N LYS A 8 6.20 -31.74 -0.40
CA LYS A 8 5.61 -33.05 -0.70
C LYS A 8 4.31 -32.89 -1.48
N VAL A 9 3.39 -32.05 -1.01
CA VAL A 9 2.12 -31.77 -1.70
C VAL A 9 2.34 -31.21 -3.11
N LEU A 10 3.32 -30.33 -3.29
CA LEU A 10 3.62 -29.77 -4.61
C LEU A 10 4.27 -30.80 -5.55
N LYS A 11 5.10 -31.71 -5.03
CA LYS A 11 5.64 -32.84 -5.81
C LYS A 11 4.53 -33.80 -6.23
N ASP A 12 3.68 -34.20 -5.28
CA ASP A 12 2.60 -35.17 -5.51
C ASP A 12 1.60 -34.64 -6.55
N LYS A 13 1.32 -33.33 -6.53
CA LYS A 13 0.45 -32.67 -7.50
C LYS A 13 1.16 -32.27 -8.80
N GLY A 14 2.48 -32.40 -8.90
CA GLY A 14 3.25 -31.97 -10.07
C GLY A 14 3.26 -30.45 -10.30
N TYR A 15 3.15 -29.65 -9.24
CA TYR A 15 3.06 -28.20 -9.32
C TYR A 15 4.44 -27.54 -9.28
N CYS A 16 4.57 -26.38 -9.93
CA CYS A 16 5.76 -25.56 -9.87
C CYS A 16 5.96 -24.98 -8.45
N PHE A 17 7.11 -25.19 -7.80
CA PHE A 17 7.36 -24.62 -6.46
C PHE A 17 7.39 -23.08 -6.42
N LYS A 18 7.65 -22.44 -7.57
CA LYS A 18 7.67 -20.98 -7.69
C LYS A 18 6.28 -20.40 -7.97
N TYR A 19 5.50 -21.04 -8.86
CA TYR A 19 4.24 -20.51 -9.39
C TYR A 19 2.97 -21.20 -8.86
N LEU A 20 3.13 -22.33 -8.15
CA LEU A 20 2.05 -23.10 -7.51
C LEU A 20 0.92 -23.54 -8.46
N LYS A 21 1.25 -23.73 -9.75
CA LYS A 21 0.36 -24.31 -10.76
C LYS A 21 1.03 -25.48 -11.46
N ALA A 22 0.20 -26.36 -12.03
CA ALA A 22 0.63 -27.43 -12.93
C ALA A 22 1.13 -26.88 -14.28
N GLY A 23 1.74 -27.75 -15.09
CA GLY A 23 2.14 -27.48 -16.46
C GLY A 23 3.64 -27.28 -16.66
N HIS A 24 4.41 -26.96 -15.61
CA HIS A 24 5.87 -26.88 -15.70
C HIS A 24 6.55 -27.09 -14.34
N ARG A 25 7.84 -27.47 -14.38
CA ARG A 25 8.72 -27.48 -13.19
C ARG A 25 9.44 -26.15 -13.03
N VAL A 26 9.95 -25.85 -11.84
CA VAL A 26 10.65 -24.58 -11.52
C VAL A 26 11.74 -24.22 -12.53
N ARG A 27 12.53 -25.20 -13.00
CA ARG A 27 13.58 -24.99 -14.01
C ARG A 27 13.07 -24.43 -15.34
N LYS A 28 11.80 -24.69 -15.70
CA LYS A 28 11.14 -24.21 -16.92
C LYS A 28 10.15 -23.08 -16.63
N CYS A 29 10.13 -22.54 -15.40
CA CYS A 29 9.19 -21.50 -14.99
C CYS A 29 9.62 -20.11 -15.48
N ARG A 30 8.80 -19.52 -16.36
CA ARG A 30 9.00 -18.15 -16.86
C ARG A 30 8.27 -17.09 -16.02
N CYS A 31 7.45 -17.49 -15.05
CA CYS A 31 6.68 -16.56 -14.23
C CYS A 31 7.60 -15.69 -13.37
N PHE A 32 7.29 -14.40 -13.26
CA PHE A 32 8.02 -13.48 -12.39
C PHE A 32 7.20 -13.18 -11.14
N VAL A 33 7.52 -13.86 -10.05
CA VAL A 33 6.95 -13.63 -8.73
C VAL A 33 8.08 -13.42 -7.74
N LYS A 34 7.92 -12.44 -6.85
CA LYS A 34 8.86 -12.12 -5.78
C LYS A 34 8.17 -12.26 -4.43
N CYS A 35 8.85 -12.91 -3.49
CA CYS A 35 8.41 -13.04 -2.12
C CYS A 35 8.49 -11.67 -1.44
N LEU A 36 7.40 -11.24 -0.79
CA LEU A 36 7.36 -9.97 -0.06
C LEU A 36 8.21 -9.96 1.22
N ILE A 37 8.67 -11.12 1.69
CA ILE A 37 9.41 -11.27 2.95
C ILE A 37 10.93 -11.25 2.73
N CYS A 38 11.40 -11.95 1.69
CA CYS A 38 12.82 -12.19 1.46
C CYS A 38 13.29 -11.83 0.04
N ASN A 39 12.41 -11.26 -0.79
CA ASN A 39 12.67 -10.86 -2.18
C ASN A 39 13.13 -11.98 -3.14
N LYS A 40 13.10 -13.25 -2.71
CA LYS A 40 13.41 -14.42 -3.56
C LYS A 40 12.25 -14.79 -4.49
N MET A 41 12.54 -15.60 -5.51
CA MET A 41 11.60 -15.95 -6.58
C MET A 41 10.61 -17.07 -6.22
N TYR A 42 9.63 -16.76 -5.38
CA TYR A 42 8.51 -17.65 -5.03
C TYR A 42 7.39 -16.86 -4.31
N TYR A 43 6.20 -17.45 -4.16
CA TYR A 43 5.13 -16.88 -3.34
C TYR A 43 5.47 -16.93 -1.84
N ALA A 44 5.07 -15.90 -1.08
CA ALA A 44 5.36 -15.78 0.36
C ALA A 44 4.94 -17.02 1.18
N VAL A 45 3.93 -17.77 0.75
CA VAL A 45 3.52 -19.05 1.38
C VAL A 45 4.63 -20.11 1.40
N MET A 46 5.59 -20.05 0.47
CA MET A 46 6.76 -20.93 0.39
C MET A 46 7.99 -20.36 1.11
N CYS A 47 7.89 -19.19 1.72
CA CYS A 47 8.99 -18.57 2.43
C CYS A 47 9.27 -19.29 3.75
N THR A 48 10.54 -19.63 3.98
CA THR A 48 11.02 -20.20 5.25
C THR A 48 11.37 -19.11 6.28
N GLU A 49 11.53 -17.87 5.83
CA GLU A 49 11.87 -16.72 6.67
C GLU A 49 10.62 -16.08 7.32
N SER A 50 9.40 -16.50 6.92
CA SER A 50 8.13 -16.03 7.51
C SER A 50 8.04 -16.20 9.02
N ASN A 51 8.63 -17.26 9.58
CA ASN A 51 8.58 -17.54 11.02
C ASN A 51 9.64 -16.81 11.84
N LYS A 52 10.63 -16.16 11.20
CA LYS A 52 11.70 -15.44 11.92
C LYS A 52 11.26 -14.07 12.42
N ASN A 53 10.17 -13.53 11.89
CA ASN A 53 9.67 -12.20 12.24
C ASN A 53 8.59 -12.21 13.34
N VAL A 54 8.23 -13.37 13.88
CA VAL A 54 7.21 -13.49 14.95
C VAL A 54 7.83 -13.37 16.36
N ASN A 55 9.15 -13.57 16.51
CA ASN A 55 9.83 -13.61 17.81
C ASN A 55 10.91 -12.52 18.00
N LYS A 56 10.69 -11.30 17.52
CA LYS A 56 11.42 -10.14 18.08
C LYS A 56 10.47 -9.34 18.95
N PRO A 57 10.61 -9.40 20.30
CA PRO A 57 10.03 -8.40 21.16
C PRO A 57 10.81 -7.11 20.92
N THR A 58 10.17 -6.12 20.30
CA THR A 58 10.75 -4.77 20.21
C THR A 58 10.49 -4.07 21.54
N SER A 59 11.27 -4.42 22.57
CA SER A 59 11.34 -3.67 23.82
C SER A 59 12.45 -2.63 23.73
N ASN A 60 12.01 -1.39 23.47
CA ASN A 60 12.40 -0.13 24.11
C ASN A 60 13.87 0.27 24.31
N ASN A 61 14.07 1.57 24.00
CA ASN A 61 14.97 2.55 24.60
C ASN A 61 16.41 2.64 24.09
N LEU A 62 16.60 3.54 23.12
CA LEU A 62 17.59 4.61 23.28
C LEU A 62 16.93 5.93 22.90
N GLU A 63 16.52 6.64 23.93
CA GLU A 63 16.16 8.05 23.94
C GLU A 63 17.37 8.86 23.44
N LYS A 64 17.17 9.63 22.36
CA LYS A 64 17.88 10.90 22.17
C LYS A 64 16.87 11.91 21.64
N GLU A 65 16.47 12.78 22.57
CA GLU A 65 15.88 14.10 22.42
C GLU A 65 15.56 14.53 20.98
N VAL A 66 14.28 14.47 20.62
CA VAL A 66 13.73 15.34 19.59
C VAL A 66 12.77 16.27 20.32
N LYS A 67 13.20 17.52 20.41
CA LYS A 67 12.47 18.68 20.92
C LYS A 67 10.98 18.60 20.60
N GLU A 68 10.17 18.98 21.58
CA GLU A 68 8.77 19.34 21.43
C GLU A 68 8.59 20.20 20.16
N GLN A 69 8.11 19.56 19.10
CA GLN A 69 7.42 20.24 18.03
C GLN A 69 6.11 19.51 17.84
N ASP A 70 5.09 20.20 18.31
CA ASP A 70 3.66 20.05 18.09
C ASP A 70 3.35 19.32 16.76
N LYS A 71 3.40 17.99 16.81
CA LYS A 71 3.18 17.15 15.65
C LYS A 71 1.73 16.75 15.73
N SER A 72 0.88 17.42 14.96
CA SER A 72 -0.51 17.00 14.74
C SER A 72 -0.50 15.54 14.27
N LEU A 73 -0.73 14.61 15.19
CA LEU A 73 -0.79 13.18 14.91
C LEU A 73 -2.10 12.94 14.16
N ASN A 74 -2.02 12.81 12.84
CA ASN A 74 -3.16 12.42 12.02
C ASN A 74 -3.62 11.00 12.43
N LEU A 75 -4.87 10.86 12.88
CA LEU A 75 -5.48 9.59 13.33
C LEU A 75 -5.37 8.46 12.28
N ALA A 76 -5.27 8.80 10.99
CA ALA A 76 -5.00 7.87 9.90
C ALA A 76 -3.69 7.06 10.06
N SER A 77 -2.78 7.48 10.94
CA SER A 77 -1.53 6.79 11.24
C SER A 77 -1.60 5.83 12.44
N ILE A 78 -2.74 5.75 13.16
CA ILE A 78 -2.90 4.95 14.40
C ILE A 78 -3.65 3.62 14.15
N SER A 79 -4.03 3.28 12.92
CA SER A 79 -4.62 1.97 12.63
C SER A 79 -3.54 0.88 12.47
N ASN A 80 -3.50 -0.08 13.41
CA ASN A 80 -2.73 -1.32 13.26
C ASN A 80 -3.30 -2.27 12.18
N THR A 81 -4.31 -1.83 11.42
CA THR A 81 -4.89 -2.51 10.28
C THR A 81 -4.53 -1.74 9.00
N PRO A 82 -3.80 -2.33 8.04
CA PRO A 82 -3.18 -1.59 6.93
C PRO A 82 -4.15 -1.12 5.83
N HIS A 83 -5.46 -1.29 5.98
CA HIS A 83 -6.40 -1.13 4.88
C HIS A 83 -7.67 -0.39 5.27
N VAL A 84 -7.56 0.90 5.60
CA VAL A 84 -8.67 1.82 5.35
C VAL A 84 -8.73 2.05 3.83
N LEU A 85 -9.61 1.33 3.15
CA LEU A 85 -9.85 1.47 1.72
C LEU A 85 -10.94 2.52 1.51
N LEU A 86 -10.55 3.77 1.31
CA LEU A 86 -11.47 4.79 0.81
C LEU A 86 -11.84 4.48 -0.64
N GLN A 87 -13.11 4.68 -0.99
CA GLN A 87 -13.60 4.47 -2.34
C GLN A 87 -12.88 5.44 -3.28
N THR A 88 -12.55 4.99 -4.50
CA THR A 88 -11.95 5.87 -5.51
C THR A 88 -12.75 5.84 -6.80
N LEU A 89 -12.86 7.00 -7.42
CA LEU A 89 -13.61 7.21 -8.66
C LEU A 89 -12.65 7.69 -9.74
N LYS A 90 -12.77 7.15 -10.96
CA LYS A 90 -12.11 7.72 -12.13
C LYS A 90 -13.02 8.79 -12.70
N VAL A 91 -12.60 10.05 -12.60
CA VAL A 91 -13.42 11.21 -12.96
C VAL A 91 -12.72 12.01 -14.06
N LYS A 92 -13.51 12.63 -14.95
CA LYS A 92 -13.02 13.62 -15.91
C LYS A 92 -13.32 15.01 -15.35
N ILE A 93 -12.29 15.78 -15.04
CA ILE A 93 -12.39 17.19 -14.67
C ILE A 93 -12.34 18.00 -15.96
N LYS A 94 -13.30 18.91 -16.14
CA LYS A 94 -13.37 19.83 -17.28
C LYS A 94 -12.93 21.22 -16.82
N GLY A 95 -11.87 21.75 -17.41
CA GLY A 95 -11.51 23.16 -17.35
C GLY A 95 -12.15 23.92 -18.51
N GLU A 96 -11.81 25.19 -18.66
CA GLU A 96 -12.37 26.06 -19.71
C GLU A 96 -12.02 25.53 -21.12
N ASN A 97 -10.74 25.23 -21.35
CA ASN A 97 -10.22 24.80 -22.65
C ASN A 97 -9.61 23.39 -22.66
N CYS A 98 -9.62 22.69 -21.53
CA CYS A 98 -8.99 21.39 -21.39
C CYS A 98 -9.78 20.44 -20.49
N SER A 99 -9.41 19.16 -20.49
CA SER A 99 -9.97 18.18 -19.55
C SER A 99 -8.91 17.18 -19.11
N LEU A 100 -9.01 16.74 -17.86
CA LEU A 100 -8.08 15.78 -17.27
C LEU A 100 -8.86 14.61 -16.66
N ILE A 101 -8.38 13.40 -16.90
CA ILE A 101 -8.92 12.21 -16.24
C ILE A 101 -8.05 11.91 -15.03
N VAL A 102 -8.63 11.95 -13.84
CA VAL A 102 -7.93 11.73 -12.57
C VAL A 102 -8.63 10.67 -11.73
N ARG A 103 -7.94 10.20 -10.70
CA ARG A 103 -8.53 9.37 -9.64
C ARG A 103 -8.87 10.25 -8.45
N ALA A 104 -10.15 10.42 -8.16
CA ALA A 104 -10.65 11.08 -6.97
C ALA A 104 -10.83 10.07 -5.84
N MET A 105 -10.53 10.49 -4.62
CA MET A 105 -10.88 9.75 -3.40
C MET A 105 -12.25 10.23 -2.95
N TYR A 106 -13.20 9.31 -2.83
CA TYR A 106 -14.53 9.59 -2.29
C TYR A 106 -14.52 9.33 -0.79
N ASP A 107 -14.68 10.40 -0.02
CA ASP A 107 -14.70 10.37 1.43
C ASP A 107 -15.99 11.03 1.91
N SER A 108 -16.95 10.22 2.37
CA SER A 108 -18.24 10.68 2.87
C SER A 108 -18.12 11.47 4.18
N GLY A 109 -16.99 11.35 4.90
CA GLY A 109 -16.71 12.13 6.09
C GLY A 109 -16.14 13.52 5.79
N SER A 110 -15.79 13.81 4.53
CA SER A 110 -15.15 15.07 4.17
C SER A 110 -16.17 16.20 4.00
N GLN A 111 -16.01 17.28 4.76
CA GLN A 111 -16.80 18.51 4.61
C GLN A 111 -16.35 19.38 3.43
N LYS A 112 -15.16 19.13 2.87
CA LYS A 112 -14.57 19.93 1.80
C LYS A 112 -13.91 19.03 0.76
N SER A 113 -13.98 19.44 -0.51
CA SER A 113 -13.26 18.79 -1.60
C SER A 113 -11.90 19.44 -1.81
N TYR A 114 -10.88 18.63 -2.11
CA TYR A 114 -9.51 19.09 -2.35
C TYR A 114 -9.02 18.61 -3.71
N ILE A 115 -8.19 19.43 -4.34
CA ILE A 115 -7.52 19.12 -5.60
C ILE A 115 -6.02 19.38 -5.43
N ARG A 116 -5.19 18.53 -6.04
CA ARG A 116 -3.74 18.70 -6.03
C ARG A 116 -3.34 19.94 -6.83
N LYS A 117 -2.35 20.69 -6.34
CA LYS A 117 -1.88 21.94 -6.97
C LYS A 117 -1.41 21.72 -8.41
N GLU A 118 -0.80 20.57 -8.70
CA GLU A 118 -0.33 20.23 -10.06
C GLU A 118 -1.51 20.10 -11.04
N MET A 119 -2.67 19.61 -10.58
CA MET A 119 -3.86 19.48 -11.41
C MET A 119 -4.51 20.85 -11.68
N VAL A 120 -4.47 21.75 -10.70
CA VAL A 120 -4.91 23.15 -10.86
C VAL A 120 -4.07 23.84 -11.94
N SER A 121 -2.75 23.68 -11.88
CA SER A 121 -1.82 24.21 -12.90
C SER A 121 -2.07 23.60 -14.28
N ALA A 122 -2.25 22.27 -14.36
CA ALA A 122 -2.50 21.58 -15.62
C ALA A 122 -3.84 21.96 -16.27
N LEU A 123 -4.83 22.33 -15.46
CA LEU A 123 -6.13 22.83 -15.93
C LEU A 123 -6.14 24.33 -16.22
N GLY A 124 -5.05 25.05 -15.91
CA GLY A 124 -4.96 26.51 -16.07
C GLY A 124 -5.94 27.29 -15.17
N LEU A 125 -6.29 26.75 -13.99
CA LEU A 125 -7.29 27.36 -13.12
C LEU A 125 -6.68 28.48 -12.26
N ALA A 126 -7.38 29.61 -12.17
CA ALA A 126 -7.03 30.71 -11.28
C ALA A 126 -7.76 30.61 -9.93
N PRO A 127 -7.10 30.95 -8.80
CA PRO A 127 -7.77 30.98 -7.51
C PRO A 127 -8.76 32.14 -7.46
N LEU A 128 -10.02 31.85 -7.09
CA LEU A 128 -11.05 32.87 -6.91
C LEU A 128 -10.96 33.55 -5.54
N ARG A 129 -10.55 32.81 -4.50
CA ARG A 129 -10.46 33.28 -3.13
C ARG A 129 -9.43 32.47 -2.36
N GLN A 130 -8.77 33.12 -1.40
CA GLN A 130 -7.95 32.45 -0.40
C GLN A 130 -8.73 32.32 0.91
N GLN A 131 -8.66 31.14 1.55
CA GLN A 131 -9.26 30.91 2.86
C GLN A 131 -8.22 30.29 3.78
N HIS A 132 -8.17 30.77 5.02
CA HIS A 132 -7.40 30.12 6.08
C HIS A 132 -8.28 29.03 6.71
N LEU A 133 -7.79 27.79 6.69
CA LEU A 133 -8.51 26.65 7.24
C LEU A 133 -7.72 26.13 8.44
N SER A 134 -8.38 26.08 9.60
CA SER A 134 -7.94 25.27 10.72
C SER A 134 -8.60 23.91 10.62
N HIS A 135 -7.79 22.86 10.51
CA HIS A 135 -8.28 21.49 10.60
C HIS A 135 -8.22 21.06 12.07
N ALA A 136 -9.38 20.96 12.72
CA ALA A 136 -9.48 20.20 13.96
C ALA A 136 -9.56 18.72 13.59
N LEU A 137 -8.63 17.92 14.10
CA LEU A 137 -8.72 16.46 14.04
C LEU A 137 -9.90 16.04 14.93
N PHE A 138 -10.76 15.17 14.41
CA PHE A 138 -11.62 14.33 15.26
C PHE A 138 -10.77 13.18 15.80
#